data_AF-A0A651G0F1-F1
#
_entry.id   AF-A0A651G0F1-F1
#
_cell.length_a   1.000
_cell.length_b   1.000
_cell.length_c   1.000
_cell.angle_alpha   90.00
_cell.angle_beta   90.00
_cell.angle_gamma   90.00
#
_symmetry.space_group_name_H-M   'P 1'
#
loop_
_entity.id
_entity.type
_entity.pdbx_description
1 polymer ?
#
loop_
_entity_poly.entity_id
_entity_poly.type
_entity_poly.pdbx_seq_one_letter_code
_entity_poly.pdbx_strand_id
1 'polypeptide(L)'
;MKNSFLIITAMALISAFAIQSCDRSSNQMERAETSAIEAERDVDIASSELQSEIRTYRLEAADNVQENNRSIADIKMEIQNVDIDERDMHTERVEELERTNRDLKRQIDNYSQSTKDNWNEFKSEFRSAMDDLENSLNDFFATSTTATN
;
A
#
# COMPACT_ATOMS: atom_id res chain seq x y z
N MET A 1 15.76 43.88 -34.61
CA MET A 1 15.72 44.32 -33.20
C MET A 1 15.65 43.05 -32.36
N LYS A 2 16.81 42.52 -31.95
CA LYS A 2 17.42 42.71 -30.61
C LYS A 2 16.44 42.20 -29.55
N ASN A 3 16.69 41.05 -28.92
CA ASN A 3 17.89 40.83 -28.13
C ASN A 3 18.65 39.52 -28.45
N SER A 4 19.94 39.70 -28.57
CA SER A 4 21.01 38.71 -28.79
C SER A 4 22.00 38.88 -27.64
N PHE A 5 22.45 37.77 -27.07
CA PHE A 5 23.76 37.50 -26.44
C PHE A 5 23.81 35.96 -26.33
N LEU A 6 24.59 35.12 -27.03
CA LEU A 6 25.93 35.16 -27.60
C LEU A 6 27.05 35.49 -26.60
N ILE A 7 27.63 34.44 -26.01
CA ILE A 7 29.06 34.24 -25.63
C ILE A 7 29.25 32.70 -25.48
N ILE A 8 29.68 31.89 -26.46
CA ILE A 8 31.02 31.64 -27.08
C ILE A 8 32.18 31.46 -26.09
N THR A 9 32.85 30.30 -26.20
CA THR A 9 34.27 29.98 -25.85
C THR A 9 34.59 29.86 -24.36
N ALA A 10 35.43 28.92 -23.88
CA ALA A 10 36.45 28.12 -24.54
C ALA A 10 36.73 26.83 -23.76
N MET A 11 37.08 25.79 -24.50
CA MET A 11 37.94 24.71 -24.03
C MET A 11 39.28 25.34 -23.61
N ALA A 12 39.53 25.46 -22.31
CA ALA A 12 40.83 25.81 -21.75
C ALA A 12 41.38 24.58 -21.03
N LEU A 13 42.08 23.76 -21.80
CA LEU A 13 43.05 22.81 -21.27
C LEU A 13 44.23 23.60 -20.67
N ILE A 14 44.47 23.33 -19.39
CA ILE A 14 45.77 23.29 -18.70
C ILE A 14 46.42 24.64 -18.38
N SER A 15 46.47 24.94 -17.07
CA SER A 15 47.72 25.37 -16.45
C SER A 15 47.94 24.57 -15.16
N ALA A 16 49.09 23.90 -15.16
CA ALA A 16 49.63 23.04 -14.13
C ALA A 16 49.48 23.63 -12.72
N PHE A 17 48.67 22.97 -11.89
CA PHE A 17 48.97 22.92 -10.47
C PHE A 17 50.05 21.85 -10.30
N ALA A 18 51.22 22.31 -9.89
CA ALA A 18 52.37 21.48 -9.61
C ALA A 18 51.97 20.35 -8.63
N ILE A 19 51.97 19.13 -9.16
CA ILE A 19 52.46 17.89 -8.56
C ILE A 19 52.52 17.94 -7.02
N GLN A 20 51.36 17.87 -6.37
CA GLN A 20 51.26 17.26 -5.04
C GLN A 20 50.49 15.96 -5.22
N SER A 21 51.25 14.91 -5.48
CA SER A 21 50.91 13.50 -5.24
C SER A 21 49.55 13.03 -5.79
N CYS A 22 49.58 12.59 -7.06
CA CYS A 22 48.61 11.65 -7.61
C CYS A 22 48.72 10.30 -6.86
N ASP A 23 48.03 10.17 -5.74
CA ASP A 23 47.77 8.87 -5.08
C ASP A 23 46.31 8.76 -4.56
N ARG A 24 45.47 9.74 -4.91
CA ARG A 24 44.07 9.86 -4.42
C ARG A 24 43.00 9.45 -5.43
N SER A 25 43.33 9.20 -6.71
CA SER A 25 42.31 8.95 -7.75
C SER A 25 41.82 7.51 -7.82
N SER A 26 42.64 6.50 -7.48
CA SER A 26 42.20 5.10 -7.38
C SER A 26 41.30 4.89 -6.15
N ASN A 27 41.74 5.41 -4.99
CA ASN A 27 41.03 5.29 -3.72
C ASN A 27 39.65 5.98 -3.69
N GLN A 28 39.44 7.07 -4.45
CA GLN A 28 38.12 7.71 -4.55
C GLN A 28 37.17 6.96 -5.49
N MET A 29 37.70 6.43 -6.61
CA MET A 29 36.92 5.65 -7.57
C MET A 29 36.49 4.31 -6.98
N GLU A 30 37.40 3.60 -6.31
CA GLU A 30 37.13 2.33 -5.62
C GLU A 30 36.11 2.48 -4.48
N ARG A 31 36.16 3.59 -3.73
CA ARG A 31 35.16 3.92 -2.70
C ARG A 31 33.79 4.25 -3.30
N ALA A 32 33.74 4.95 -4.43
CA ALA A 32 32.49 5.26 -5.11
C ALA A 32 31.83 3.99 -5.68
N GLU A 33 32.62 3.09 -6.29
CA GLU A 33 32.14 1.79 -6.76
C GLU A 33 31.64 0.90 -5.62
N THR A 34 32.39 0.82 -4.51
CA THR A 34 31.99 0.07 -3.31
C THR A 34 30.69 0.61 -2.73
N SER A 35 30.57 1.93 -2.58
CA SER A 35 29.35 2.57 -2.08
C SER A 35 28.16 2.38 -3.01
N ALA A 36 28.37 2.33 -4.32
CA ALA A 36 27.30 2.06 -5.28
C ALA A 36 26.81 0.60 -5.19
N ILE A 37 27.72 -0.37 -5.06
CA ILE A 37 27.38 -1.80 -4.89
C ILE A 37 26.65 -2.05 -3.56
N GLU A 38 27.09 -1.41 -2.48
CA GLU A 38 26.40 -1.48 -1.19
C GLU A 38 24.99 -0.89 -1.27
N ALA A 39 24.84 0.28 -1.91
CA ALA A 39 23.53 0.88 -2.11
C ALA A 39 22.61 0.01 -3.00
N GLU A 40 23.13 -0.62 -4.05
CA GLU A 40 22.37 -1.55 -4.90
C GLU A 40 21.91 -2.78 -4.10
N ARG A 41 22.79 -3.37 -3.29
CA ARG A 41 22.44 -4.49 -2.39
C ARG A 41 21.37 -4.10 -1.38
N ASP A 42 21.48 -2.92 -0.78
CA ASP A 42 20.50 -2.44 0.20
C ASP A 42 19.12 -2.24 -0.46
N VAL A 43 19.09 -1.74 -1.70
CA VAL A 43 17.86 -1.62 -2.50
C VAL A 43 17.24 -3.00 -2.81
N ASP A 44 18.06 -3.99 -3.16
CA ASP A 44 17.59 -5.35 -3.42
C ASP A 44 17.01 -6.03 -2.17
N ILE A 45 17.69 -5.89 -1.03
CA ILE A 45 17.23 -6.40 0.26
C ILE A 45 15.90 -5.75 0.64
N ALA A 46 15.83 -4.42 0.60
CA ALA A 46 14.61 -3.67 0.93
C ALA A 46 13.44 -4.06 0.02
N SER A 47 13.70 -4.30 -1.27
CA SER A 47 12.70 -4.76 -2.23
C SER A 47 12.20 -6.16 -1.90
N SER A 48 13.10 -7.08 -1.54
CA SER A 48 12.75 -8.46 -1.16
C SER A 48 11.92 -8.51 0.13
N GLU A 49 12.29 -7.73 1.15
CA GLU A 49 11.56 -7.63 2.41
C GLU A 49 10.14 -7.08 2.20
N LEU A 50 10.02 -6.00 1.42
CA LEU A 50 8.72 -5.42 1.09
C LEU A 50 7.82 -6.42 0.36
N GLN A 51 8.34 -7.13 -0.63
CA GLN A 51 7.57 -8.17 -1.32
C GLN A 51 7.13 -9.29 -0.38
N SER A 52 7.96 -9.66 0.59
CA SER A 52 7.59 -10.65 1.60
C SER A 52 6.48 -10.15 2.50
N GLU A 53 6.55 -8.89 2.95
CA GLU A 53 5.50 -8.28 3.76
C GLU A 53 4.17 -8.24 3.00
N ILE A 54 4.16 -7.82 1.74
CA ILE A 54 2.95 -7.79 0.89
C ILE A 54 2.36 -9.19 0.76
N ARG A 55 3.19 -10.22 0.58
CA ARG A 55 2.71 -11.62 0.48
C ARG A 55 2.07 -12.09 1.78
N THR A 56 2.69 -11.83 2.92
CA THR A 56 2.13 -12.20 4.23
C THR A 56 0.80 -11.48 4.46
N TYR A 57 0.75 -10.17 4.21
CA TYR A 57 -0.45 -9.38 4.40
C TYR A 57 -1.60 -9.80 3.47
N ARG A 58 -1.31 -10.27 2.25
CA ARG A 58 -2.30 -10.88 1.36
C ARG A 58 -2.96 -12.13 1.96
N LEU A 59 -2.19 -12.95 2.67
CA LEU A 59 -2.73 -14.14 3.34
C LEU A 59 -3.63 -13.72 4.51
N GLU A 60 -3.17 -12.79 5.34
CA GLU A 60 -3.98 -12.22 6.44
C GLU A 60 -5.29 -11.62 5.92
N ALA A 61 -5.22 -10.81 4.85
CA ALA A 61 -6.41 -10.24 4.23
C ALA A 61 -7.35 -11.31 3.64
N ALA A 62 -6.81 -12.40 3.10
CA ALA A 62 -7.62 -13.50 2.59
C ALA A 62 -8.37 -14.24 3.71
N ASP A 63 -7.73 -14.44 4.87
CA ASP A 63 -8.35 -15.02 6.05
C ASP A 63 -9.48 -14.12 6.58
N ASN A 64 -9.22 -12.82 6.73
CA ASN A 64 -10.25 -11.84 7.16
C ASN A 64 -11.44 -11.80 6.19
N VAL A 65 -11.19 -11.81 4.87
CA VAL A 65 -12.26 -11.86 3.86
C VAL A 65 -13.08 -13.14 3.99
N GLN A 66 -12.45 -14.27 4.31
CA GLN A 66 -13.14 -15.54 4.55
C GLN A 66 -14.02 -15.46 5.80
N GLU A 67 -13.53 -14.89 6.89
CA GLU A 67 -14.29 -14.68 8.13
C GLU A 67 -15.49 -13.76 7.89
N ASN A 68 -15.29 -12.64 7.21
CA ASN A 68 -16.37 -11.73 6.81
C ASN A 68 -17.44 -12.44 5.97
N ASN A 69 -17.04 -13.31 5.03
CA ASN A 69 -18.00 -14.08 4.24
C ASN A 69 -18.84 -15.05 5.10
N ARG A 70 -18.26 -15.61 6.19
CA ARG A 70 -19.01 -16.43 7.14
C ARG A 70 -20.03 -15.59 7.90
N SER A 71 -19.60 -14.45 8.46
CA SER A 71 -20.49 -13.52 9.17
C SER A 71 -21.65 -13.04 8.29
N ILE A 72 -21.37 -12.70 7.04
CA ILE A 72 -22.39 -12.33 6.05
C ILE A 72 -23.38 -13.48 5.79
N ALA A 73 -22.90 -14.72 5.66
CA ALA A 73 -23.76 -15.87 5.46
C ALA A 73 -24.67 -16.12 6.67
N ASP A 74 -24.13 -15.95 7.88
CA ASP A 74 -24.90 -16.08 9.13
C ASP A 74 -25.98 -15.00 9.23
N ILE A 75 -25.62 -13.73 8.96
CA ILE A 75 -26.58 -12.62 8.88
C ILE A 75 -27.67 -12.93 7.85
N LYS A 76 -27.32 -13.42 6.65
CA LYS A 76 -28.29 -13.80 5.60
C LYS A 76 -29.28 -14.87 6.03
N MET A 77 -28.89 -15.78 6.93
CA MET A 77 -29.81 -16.76 7.51
C MET A 77 -30.72 -16.12 8.56
N GLU A 78 -30.17 -15.24 9.40
CA GLU A 78 -30.91 -14.58 10.47
C GLU A 78 -31.99 -13.61 9.94
N ILE A 79 -31.70 -12.85 8.88
CA ILE A 79 -32.68 -11.94 8.24
C ILE A 79 -33.89 -12.66 7.64
N GLN A 80 -33.85 -13.99 7.47
CA GLN A 80 -35.04 -14.74 7.00
C GLN A 80 -36.12 -14.83 8.08
N ASN A 81 -35.75 -14.61 9.34
CA ASN A 81 -36.64 -14.74 10.49
C ASN A 81 -37.19 -13.40 11.01
N VAL A 82 -36.79 -12.27 10.41
CA VAL A 82 -37.28 -10.93 10.76
C VAL A 82 -38.55 -10.59 9.98
N ASP A 83 -39.24 -9.54 10.41
CA ASP A 83 -40.47 -9.07 9.74
C ASP A 83 -40.20 -8.61 8.30
N ILE A 84 -41.22 -8.70 7.44
CA ILE A 84 -41.12 -8.41 6.00
C ILE A 84 -40.53 -7.02 5.71
N ASP A 85 -40.95 -6.01 6.48
CA ASP A 85 -40.52 -4.62 6.30
C ASP A 85 -39.07 -4.40 6.76
N GLU A 86 -38.61 -5.12 7.79
CA GLU A 86 -37.22 -5.07 8.27
C GLU A 86 -36.28 -5.86 7.34
N ARG A 87 -36.79 -6.93 6.74
CA ARG A 87 -36.02 -7.82 5.88
C ARG A 87 -35.48 -7.12 4.65
N ASP A 88 -36.29 -6.27 4.01
CA ASP A 88 -35.85 -5.54 2.81
C ASP A 88 -34.70 -4.58 3.15
N MET A 89 -34.81 -3.82 4.25
CA MET A 89 -33.74 -2.95 4.76
C MET A 89 -32.47 -3.74 5.09
N HIS A 90 -32.59 -4.87 5.79
CA HIS A 90 -31.43 -5.70 6.13
C HIS A 90 -30.80 -6.34 4.89
N THR A 91 -31.60 -6.69 3.89
CA THR A 91 -31.11 -7.25 2.62
C THR A 91 -30.22 -6.23 1.90
N GLU A 92 -30.66 -4.98 1.78
CA GLU A 92 -29.86 -3.90 1.17
C GLU A 92 -28.54 -3.70 1.91
N ARG A 93 -28.56 -3.65 3.25
CA ARG A 93 -27.35 -3.50 4.06
C ARG A 93 -26.39 -4.67 3.88
N VAL A 94 -26.90 -5.89 3.79
CA VAL A 94 -26.08 -7.09 3.52
C VAL A 94 -25.41 -7.01 2.14
N GLU A 95 -26.14 -6.57 1.11
CA GLU A 95 -25.58 -6.43 -0.24
C GLU A 95 -24.44 -5.40 -0.29
N GLU A 96 -24.55 -4.32 0.48
CA GLU A 96 -23.48 -3.34 0.64
C GLU A 96 -22.24 -3.94 1.32
N LEU A 97 -22.41 -4.66 2.43
CA LEU A 97 -21.31 -5.32 3.14
C LEU A 97 -20.61 -6.36 2.25
N GLU A 98 -21.38 -7.12 1.48
CA GLU A 98 -20.85 -8.06 0.49
C GLU A 98 -20.04 -7.38 -0.60
N ARG A 99 -20.55 -6.25 -1.11
CA ARG A 99 -19.83 -5.46 -2.09
C ARG A 99 -18.51 -4.94 -1.50
N THR A 100 -18.54 -4.36 -0.32
CA THR A 100 -17.35 -3.85 0.36
C THR A 100 -16.32 -4.96 0.58
N ASN A 101 -16.73 -6.14 1.05
CA ASN A 101 -15.82 -7.28 1.23
C ASN A 101 -15.15 -7.72 -0.09
N ARG A 102 -15.94 -7.79 -1.19
CA ARG A 102 -15.40 -8.08 -2.53
C ARG A 102 -14.45 -6.99 -3.02
N ASP A 103 -14.76 -5.74 -2.76
CA ASP A 103 -13.96 -4.59 -3.19
C ASP A 103 -12.61 -4.58 -2.46
N LEU A 104 -12.60 -4.84 -1.15
CA LEU A 104 -11.38 -5.01 -0.37
C LEU A 104 -10.54 -6.17 -0.91
N LYS A 105 -11.14 -7.35 -1.13
CA LYS A 105 -10.42 -8.47 -1.76
C LYS A 105 -9.75 -8.06 -3.07
N ARG A 106 -10.46 -7.35 -3.95
CA ARG A 106 -9.90 -6.88 -5.23
C ARG A 106 -8.77 -5.87 -5.03
N GLN A 107 -8.84 -4.99 -4.04
CA GLN A 107 -7.80 -4.00 -3.78
C GLN A 107 -6.46 -4.67 -3.41
N ILE A 108 -6.46 -5.62 -2.48
CA ILE A 108 -5.23 -6.30 -2.03
C ILE A 108 -4.65 -7.26 -3.08
N ASP A 109 -5.53 -7.93 -3.86
CA ASP A 109 -5.12 -8.80 -4.95
C ASP A 109 -4.41 -8.01 -6.06
N ASN A 110 -4.89 -6.79 -6.35
CA ASN A 110 -4.37 -5.95 -7.44
C ASN A 110 -3.27 -4.96 -7.02
N TYR A 111 -2.91 -4.89 -5.73
CA TYR A 111 -1.84 -4.01 -5.27
C TYR A 111 -0.50 -4.36 -5.94
N SER A 112 0.10 -3.40 -6.65
CA SER A 112 1.29 -3.62 -7.48
C SER A 112 2.40 -2.58 -7.29
N GLN A 113 2.18 -1.57 -6.46
CA GLN A 113 3.18 -0.55 -6.18
C GLN A 113 4.30 -1.12 -5.31
N SER A 114 5.53 -0.66 -5.52
CA SER A 114 6.74 -1.30 -4.98
C SER A 114 7.59 -0.41 -4.09
N THR A 115 7.11 0.77 -3.70
CA THR A 115 7.80 1.62 -2.72
C THR A 115 7.25 1.37 -1.32
N LYS A 116 8.12 1.48 -0.31
CA LYS A 116 7.74 1.27 1.09
C LYS A 116 6.68 2.27 1.55
N ASP A 117 6.76 3.52 1.12
CA ASP A 117 5.82 4.57 1.50
C ASP A 117 4.41 4.29 0.96
N ASN A 118 4.29 3.96 -0.34
CA ASN A 118 3.01 3.63 -0.96
C ASN A 118 2.41 2.35 -0.36
N TRP A 119 3.25 1.45 0.16
CA TRP A 119 2.79 0.26 0.87
C TRP A 119 2.23 0.60 2.24
N ASN A 120 2.94 1.44 3.01
CA ASN A 120 2.49 1.83 4.34
C ASN A 120 1.16 2.59 4.30
N GLU A 121 1.01 3.52 3.34
CA GLU A 121 -0.23 4.26 3.12
C GLU A 121 -1.38 3.32 2.76
N PHE A 122 -1.19 2.48 1.73
CA PHE A 122 -2.18 1.48 1.33
C PHE A 122 -2.58 0.56 2.48
N LYS A 123 -1.60 0.02 3.22
CA LYS A 123 -1.84 -0.91 4.33
C LYS A 123 -2.67 -0.24 5.44
N SER A 124 -2.40 1.03 5.73
CA SER A 124 -3.15 1.80 6.73
C SER A 124 -4.61 2.00 6.32
N GLU A 125 -4.85 2.43 5.09
CA GLU A 125 -6.21 2.65 4.57
C GLU A 125 -6.99 1.34 4.47
N PHE A 126 -6.34 0.30 3.92
CA PHE A 126 -6.92 -1.03 3.79
C PHE A 126 -7.33 -1.60 5.15
N ARG A 127 -6.45 -1.48 6.15
CA ARG A 127 -6.73 -1.93 7.51
C ARG A 127 -7.95 -1.20 8.08
N SER A 128 -7.99 0.13 7.98
CA SER A 128 -9.14 0.91 8.47
C SER A 128 -10.45 0.44 7.83
N ALA A 129 -10.45 0.24 6.51
CA ALA A 129 -11.65 -0.20 5.80
C ALA A 129 -12.06 -1.64 6.15
N MET A 130 -11.10 -2.52 6.47
CA MET A 130 -11.38 -3.87 6.97
C MET A 130 -11.94 -3.84 8.39
N ASP A 131 -11.36 -3.03 9.28
CA ASP A 131 -11.82 -2.85 10.65
C ASP A 131 -13.25 -2.27 10.66
N ASP A 132 -13.55 -1.28 9.80
CA ASP A 132 -14.89 -0.71 9.64
C ASP A 132 -15.93 -1.73 9.15
N LEU A 133 -15.53 -2.61 8.22
CA LEU A 133 -16.37 -3.70 7.74
C LEU A 133 -16.64 -4.72 8.86
N GLU A 134 -15.62 -5.13 9.60
CA GLU A 134 -15.75 -6.06 10.72
C GLU A 134 -16.70 -5.51 11.80
N ASN A 135 -16.52 -4.23 12.18
CA ASN A 135 -17.42 -3.57 13.12
C ASN A 135 -18.86 -3.53 12.59
N SER A 136 -19.05 -3.23 11.30
CA SER A 136 -20.38 -3.20 10.69
C SER A 136 -21.07 -4.56 10.67
N LEU A 137 -20.29 -5.65 10.56
CA LEU A 137 -20.79 -7.02 10.65
C LEU A 137 -21.15 -7.40 12.09
N ASN A 138 -20.28 -7.06 13.05
CA ASN A 138 -20.51 -7.34 14.47
C ASN A 138 -21.72 -6.58 15.03
N ASP A 139 -21.91 -5.33 14.60
CA ASP A 139 -23.00 -4.46 15.05
C ASP A 139 -24.25 -4.55 14.17
N PHE A 140 -24.33 -5.54 13.25
CA PHE A 140 -25.39 -5.60 12.23
C PHE A 140 -26.80 -5.54 12.83
N PHE A 141 -27.04 -6.32 13.90
CA PHE A 141 -28.31 -6.35 14.65
C PHE A 141 -28.30 -5.50 15.93
N ALA A 142 -27.18 -4.87 16.29
CA ALA A 142 -27.11 -4.06 17.51
C ALA A 142 -27.95 -2.78 17.39
N THR A 143 -28.09 -2.24 16.17
CA THR A 143 -28.84 -0.99 15.92
C THR A 143 -30.36 -1.14 15.92
N SER A 144 -30.92 -2.36 15.90
CA SER A 144 -32.37 -2.59 15.99
C SER A 144 -32.89 -2.73 17.43
N THR A 145 -32.01 -2.85 18.43
CA THR A 145 -32.40 -3.11 19.83
C THR A 145 -32.77 -1.84 20.62
N THR A 146 -32.47 -0.64 20.13
CA THR A 146 -32.68 0.64 20.85
C THR A 146 -34.01 1.34 20.56
N ALA A 147 -34.93 0.74 19.78
CA ALA A 147 -36.21 1.36 19.40
C ALA A 147 -37.43 0.88 20.23
N THR A 148 -37.24 0.19 21.34
CA THR A 148 -38.34 -0.18 22.25
C THR A 148 -37.97 0.11 23.70
N ASN A 149 -38.26 1.33 24.17
CA ASN A 149 -38.60 1.65 25.57
C ASN A 149 -39.35 2.99 25.62
#